data_AF-A0ABD0L951-F1
#
_entry.id   AF-A0ABD0L951-F1
#
_cell.length_a   1.000
_cell.length_b   1.000
_cell.length_c   1.000
_cell.angle_alpha   90.00
_cell.angle_beta   90.00
_cell.angle_gamma   90.00
#
_symmetry.space_group_name_H-M   'P 1'
#
loop_
_entity.id
_entity.type
_entity.pdbx_description
1 polymer ?
#
loop_
_entity_poly.entity_id
_entity_poly.type
_entity_poly.pdbx_seq_one_letter_code
_entity_poly.pdbx_strand_id
1 'polypeptide(L)'
;MCGRTACTLAPDDVVRACRFQNRQGRSQRPVWKDAPGGQQYYPSHNIAPASHTPVLLSSKHYPGELDSISERVVQPMKWGLVPIWHKGDPYKLEYETNNCRAEGMLTKRTYKVPLEKGQRCVVLADGFFEWKRTKDAKQPYFIYFPHNPDDVKPQVKTEVDPQSHTEQKPERKPDPSEAKPELKPDPSEFKPELKTEIKPDPRDMDKMAVGQKISEEQTGEDEEWHGKPLLKMAGVFEVWHPPDGGPPLYSYSVITVDASPAMSWIHHRMPVSMTSCMENKHPKGPFLTTDEEVRDWLEFSEVPLSKAAKSIRPTETIQMHMVSSIVNNSRNKSPECVEPYNPKEVKKSASSNLMMSWLSKGKKSTSDDSPDAKKKKLN
;
A
#
# COMPACT_ATOMS: atom_id res chain seq x y z
N MET A 1 -7.56 5.92 14.25
CA MET A 1 -6.33 6.29 13.51
C MET A 1 -6.34 5.44 12.27
N CYS A 2 -5.92 5.98 11.13
CA CYS A 2 -6.00 5.29 9.85
C CYS A 2 -5.24 3.94 9.91
N GLY A 3 -6.01 2.85 9.91
CA GLY A 3 -5.51 1.47 9.91
C GLY A 3 -6.07 0.67 8.73
N ARG A 4 -6.59 1.37 7.73
CA ARG A 4 -7.04 0.78 6.47
C ARG A 4 -6.99 1.79 5.34
N THR A 5 -6.54 1.37 4.17
CA THR A 5 -6.52 2.18 2.93
C THR A 5 -7.08 1.40 1.75
N ALA A 6 -7.37 2.11 0.66
CA ALA A 6 -7.49 1.53 -0.67
C ALA A 6 -6.37 2.11 -1.54
N CYS A 7 -5.80 1.30 -2.42
CA CYS A 7 -4.91 1.74 -3.47
C CYS A 7 -5.05 0.75 -4.62
N THR A 8 -5.80 1.15 -5.65
CA THR A 8 -6.31 0.26 -6.71
C THR A 8 -5.59 0.40 -8.04
N LEU A 9 -4.71 1.39 -8.16
CA LEU A 9 -3.91 1.63 -9.35
C LEU A 9 -2.80 0.59 -9.50
N ALA A 10 -2.58 0.11 -10.72
CA ALA A 10 -1.41 -0.71 -11.04
C ALA A 10 -0.10 0.10 -10.89
N PRO A 11 1.07 -0.53 -10.74
CA PRO A 11 2.36 0.16 -10.62
C PRO A 11 2.59 1.29 -11.64
N ASP A 12 2.33 1.03 -12.91
CA ASP A 12 2.49 2.03 -13.99
C ASP A 12 1.51 3.20 -13.82
N ASP A 13 0.28 2.92 -13.40
CA ASP A 13 -0.73 3.95 -13.14
C ASP A 13 -0.37 4.80 -11.92
N VAL A 14 0.23 4.20 -10.90
CA VAL A 14 0.76 4.94 -9.75
C VAL A 14 1.84 5.91 -10.21
N VAL A 15 2.75 5.49 -11.10
CA VAL A 15 3.78 6.37 -11.68
C VAL A 15 3.14 7.50 -12.49
N ARG A 16 2.15 7.19 -13.34
CA ARG A 16 1.42 8.20 -14.14
C ARG A 16 0.67 9.20 -13.27
N ALA A 17 -0.03 8.73 -12.23
CA ALA A 17 -0.76 9.55 -11.28
C ALA A 17 0.13 10.43 -10.39
N CYS A 18 1.42 10.08 -10.28
CA CYS A 18 2.40 10.79 -9.46
C CYS A 18 3.32 11.74 -10.24
N ARG A 19 2.93 12.14 -11.45
CA ARG A 19 3.61 13.22 -12.20
C ARG A 19 3.77 14.47 -11.33
N PHE A 20 4.93 15.11 -11.48
CA PHE A 20 5.27 16.31 -10.71
C PHE A 20 6.09 17.29 -11.56
N GLN A 21 6.19 18.52 -11.08
CA GLN A 21 7.12 19.51 -11.63
C GLN A 21 8.30 19.65 -10.68
N ASN A 22 9.51 19.60 -11.22
CA ASN A 22 10.69 19.86 -10.41
C ASN A 22 10.91 21.35 -10.14
N ARG A 23 11.97 21.71 -9.40
CA ARG A 23 12.29 23.11 -9.09
C ARG A 23 12.54 23.99 -10.31
N GLN A 24 12.89 23.40 -11.45
CA GLN A 24 13.09 24.10 -12.72
C GLN A 24 11.79 24.18 -13.55
N GLY A 25 10.66 23.74 -13.00
CA GLY A 25 9.36 23.69 -13.69
C GLY A 25 9.25 22.58 -14.73
N ARG A 26 10.22 21.67 -14.83
CA ARG A 26 10.20 20.56 -15.78
C ARG A 26 9.28 19.47 -15.26
N SER A 27 8.37 19.00 -16.12
CA SER A 27 7.53 17.84 -15.82
C SER A 27 8.39 16.58 -15.73
N GLN A 28 8.21 15.82 -14.65
CA GLN A 28 8.87 14.54 -14.41
C GLN A 28 7.85 13.49 -13.96
N ARG A 29 8.22 12.23 -14.14
CA ARG A 29 7.54 11.05 -13.58
C ARG A 29 8.49 10.41 -12.58
N PRO A 30 8.00 9.94 -11.42
CA PRO A 30 8.84 9.16 -10.54
C PRO A 30 9.24 7.84 -11.21
N VAL A 31 10.36 7.25 -10.81
CA VAL A 31 10.77 5.93 -11.28
C VAL A 31 10.20 4.87 -10.33
N TRP A 32 9.57 3.84 -10.88
CA TRP A 32 9.22 2.67 -10.08
C TRP A 32 10.48 1.86 -9.76
N LYS A 33 10.68 1.55 -8.48
CA LYS A 33 11.73 0.65 -8.01
C LYS A 33 11.08 -0.50 -7.26
N ASP A 34 11.40 -1.72 -7.64
CA ASP A 34 10.95 -2.89 -6.91
C ASP A 34 11.64 -2.98 -5.55
N ALA A 35 10.86 -3.37 -4.54
CA ALA A 35 11.43 -3.62 -3.23
C ALA A 35 12.17 -4.97 -3.22
N PRO A 36 13.32 -5.05 -2.53
CA PRO A 36 14.16 -6.25 -2.55
C PRO A 36 13.46 -7.44 -1.88
N GLY A 37 13.82 -8.66 -2.27
CA GLY A 37 13.34 -9.87 -1.60
C GLY A 37 11.87 -10.22 -1.84
N GLY A 38 11.31 -9.87 -3.01
CA GLY A 38 9.93 -10.23 -3.37
C GLY A 38 8.85 -9.44 -2.63
N GLN A 39 9.21 -8.29 -2.05
CA GLN A 39 8.32 -7.39 -1.32
C GLN A 39 7.39 -6.60 -2.26
N GLN A 40 6.44 -7.27 -2.89
CA GLN A 40 5.64 -6.71 -3.97
C GLN A 40 4.38 -5.99 -3.49
N TYR A 41 4.01 -4.94 -4.21
CA TYR A 41 2.72 -4.26 -4.06
C TYR A 41 1.65 -4.96 -4.91
N TYR A 42 0.46 -5.13 -4.31
CA TYR A 42 -0.72 -5.64 -4.99
C TYR A 42 -1.88 -4.64 -4.85
N PRO A 43 -2.45 -4.15 -5.97
CA PRO A 43 -3.60 -3.25 -5.93
C PRO A 43 -4.81 -3.85 -5.23
N SER A 44 -5.50 -3.06 -4.41
CA SER A 44 -6.61 -3.55 -3.58
C SER A 44 -7.48 -2.42 -3.03
N HIS A 45 -8.78 -2.67 -2.96
CA HIS A 45 -9.78 -1.78 -2.35
C HIS A 45 -9.75 -1.80 -0.81
N ASN A 46 -8.97 -2.70 -0.21
CA ASN A 46 -8.94 -2.89 1.25
C ASN A 46 -7.56 -3.40 1.70
N ILE A 47 -6.69 -2.49 2.06
CA ILE A 47 -5.31 -2.74 2.45
C ILE A 47 -5.19 -2.49 3.95
N ALA A 48 -4.63 -3.47 4.68
CA ALA A 48 -4.39 -3.41 6.11
C ALA A 48 -2.88 -3.29 6.39
N PRO A 49 -2.48 -2.88 7.61
CA PRO A 49 -1.11 -3.00 8.07
C PRO A 49 -0.48 -4.37 7.78
N ALA A 50 0.85 -4.39 7.74
CA ALA A 50 1.70 -5.48 7.25
C ALA A 50 1.69 -5.74 5.74
N SER A 51 0.77 -5.13 4.97
CA SER A 51 0.82 -5.16 3.49
C SER A 51 1.90 -4.20 2.96
N HIS A 52 2.34 -4.41 1.73
CA HIS A 52 3.22 -3.47 1.01
C HIS A 52 2.40 -2.51 0.17
N THR A 53 2.67 -1.21 0.27
CA THR A 53 1.99 -0.16 -0.51
C THR A 53 2.99 0.76 -1.15
N PRO A 54 2.66 1.39 -2.29
CA PRO A 54 3.56 2.32 -2.94
C PRO A 54 3.75 3.58 -2.09
N VAL A 55 5.00 3.98 -1.92
CA VAL A 55 5.35 5.26 -1.32
C VAL A 55 6.30 6.02 -2.24
N LEU A 56 6.14 7.34 -2.30
CA LEU A 56 7.09 8.25 -2.93
C LEU A 56 8.23 8.57 -1.95
N LEU A 57 9.45 8.61 -2.46
CA LEU A 57 10.63 9.06 -1.73
C LEU A 57 11.62 9.77 -2.67
N SER A 58 12.59 10.50 -2.08
CA SER A 58 13.66 11.14 -2.87
C SER A 58 14.57 10.09 -3.51
N SER A 59 14.92 10.30 -4.77
CA SER A 59 15.93 9.51 -5.50
C SER A 59 17.31 9.52 -4.81
N LYS A 60 17.61 10.54 -3.99
CA LYS A 60 18.86 10.66 -3.24
C LYS A 60 19.09 9.57 -2.19
N HIS A 61 18.08 8.76 -1.89
CA HIS A 61 18.25 7.54 -1.09
C HIS A 61 18.94 6.40 -1.85
N TYR A 62 19.17 6.53 -3.16
CA TYR A 62 19.78 5.52 -4.03
C TYR A 62 20.95 6.11 -4.85
N PRO A 63 21.97 6.68 -4.18
CA PRO A 63 23.08 7.32 -4.88
C PRO A 63 23.84 6.29 -5.74
N GLY A 64 23.94 6.54 -7.04
CA GLY A 64 24.68 5.69 -7.99
C GLY A 64 23.99 4.35 -8.35
N GLU A 65 22.79 4.07 -7.81
CA GLU A 65 22.00 2.89 -8.17
C GLU A 65 20.94 3.17 -9.24
N LEU A 66 20.58 4.45 -9.42
CA LEU A 66 19.59 4.88 -10.39
C LEU A 66 20.26 5.81 -11.39
N ASP A 67 20.30 5.41 -12.67
CA ASP A 67 20.66 6.28 -13.80
C ASP A 67 19.57 7.32 -14.11
N SER A 68 18.72 7.62 -13.13
CA SER A 68 17.45 8.31 -13.28
C SER A 68 17.60 9.82 -13.29
N ILE A 69 17.06 10.44 -14.34
CA ILE A 69 16.81 11.90 -14.44
C ILE A 69 15.74 12.36 -13.43
N SER A 70 14.87 11.44 -12.97
CA SER A 70 13.80 11.77 -12.02
C SER A 70 14.33 12.00 -10.60
N GLU A 71 13.87 13.07 -9.98
CA GLU A 71 14.17 13.42 -8.59
C GLU A 71 13.45 12.50 -7.57
N ARG A 72 12.47 11.70 -8.01
CA ARG A 72 11.61 10.86 -7.14
C ARG A 72 11.55 9.40 -7.58
N VAL A 73 11.35 8.55 -6.58
CA VAL A 73 11.13 7.10 -6.73
C VAL A 73 9.77 6.75 -6.13
N VAL A 74 9.06 5.80 -6.74
CA VAL A 74 7.99 5.05 -6.09
C VAL A 74 8.54 3.67 -5.74
N GLN A 75 8.45 3.27 -4.48
CA GLN A 75 8.84 1.94 -4.03
C GLN A 75 7.75 1.34 -3.12
N PRO A 76 7.39 0.06 -3.29
CA PRO A 76 6.60 -0.66 -2.30
C PRO A 76 7.32 -0.70 -0.95
N MET A 77 6.63 -0.39 0.14
CA MET A 77 7.15 -0.55 1.50
C MET A 77 6.11 -1.18 2.40
N LYS A 78 6.56 -1.98 3.38
CA LYS A 78 5.69 -2.59 4.38
C LYS A 78 5.04 -1.50 5.25
N TRP A 79 3.73 -1.52 5.37
CA TRP A 79 3.00 -0.68 6.32
C TRP A 79 3.17 -1.22 7.75
N GLY A 80 3.82 -0.43 8.60
CA GLY A 80 4.20 -0.81 9.96
C GLY A 80 5.71 -0.85 10.07
N LEU A 81 6.28 0.27 10.51
CA LEU A 81 7.73 0.51 10.57
C LEU A 81 8.41 -0.50 11.49
N VAL A 82 9.48 -1.12 10.98
CA VAL A 82 10.37 -2.01 11.71
C VAL A 82 11.60 -1.20 12.11
N PRO A 83 11.80 -0.92 13.41
CA PRO A 83 12.96 -0.18 13.86
C PRO A 83 14.26 -0.92 13.52
N ILE A 84 15.32 -0.18 13.18
CA ILE A 84 16.62 -0.76 12.82
C ILE A 84 17.23 -1.69 13.88
N TRP A 85 16.87 -1.53 15.15
CA TRP A 85 17.34 -2.38 16.27
C TRP A 85 16.42 -3.58 16.58
N HIS A 86 15.34 -3.77 15.83
CA HIS A 86 14.44 -4.91 16.03
C HIS A 86 15.20 -6.23 15.82
N LYS A 87 14.97 -7.18 16.72
CA LYS A 87 15.53 -8.53 16.65
C LYS A 87 14.36 -9.51 16.61
N GLY A 88 14.23 -10.25 15.51
CA GLY A 88 13.17 -11.24 15.34
C GLY A 88 12.28 -10.98 14.12
N ASP A 89 11.09 -11.56 14.14
CA ASP A 89 10.14 -11.51 13.03
C ASP A 89 9.67 -10.05 12.78
N PRO A 90 9.91 -9.48 11.59
CA PRO A 90 9.52 -8.09 11.28
C PRO A 90 8.00 -7.86 11.16
N TYR A 91 7.20 -8.93 11.23
CA TYR A 91 5.75 -8.89 11.27
C TYR A 91 5.18 -9.04 12.68
N LYS A 92 6.04 -9.25 13.69
CA LYS A 92 5.65 -9.39 15.10
C LYS A 92 6.43 -8.41 15.97
N LEU A 93 5.93 -7.18 16.03
CA LEU A 93 6.44 -6.17 16.96
C LEU A 93 5.62 -6.18 18.25
N GLU A 94 6.28 -5.87 19.37
CA GLU A 94 5.62 -5.73 20.68
C GLU A 94 4.68 -4.51 20.75
N TYR A 95 4.81 -3.58 19.80
CA TYR A 95 4.03 -2.35 19.73
C TYR A 95 3.68 -1.98 18.29
N GLU A 96 2.55 -1.32 18.12
CA GLU A 96 2.04 -0.89 16.82
C GLU A 96 2.81 0.31 16.25
N THR A 97 3.35 0.14 15.05
CA THR A 97 4.10 1.17 14.32
C THR A 97 3.44 1.54 12.99
N ASN A 98 2.14 1.26 12.84
CA ASN A 98 1.38 1.63 11.64
C ASN A 98 1.24 3.14 11.50
N ASN A 99 1.21 3.85 12.64
CA ASN A 99 1.08 5.29 12.72
C ASN A 99 2.15 5.91 13.62
N CYS A 100 2.67 7.06 13.20
CA CYS A 100 3.53 7.94 13.97
C CYS A 100 2.71 9.16 14.43
N ARG A 101 2.62 9.40 15.73
CA ARG A 101 1.96 10.61 16.25
C ARG A 101 2.92 11.80 16.13
N ALA A 102 2.49 12.88 15.48
CA ALA A 102 3.30 14.07 15.24
C ALA A 102 3.93 14.62 16.53
N GLU A 103 3.21 14.57 17.65
CA GLU A 103 3.68 15.05 18.95
C GLU A 103 4.91 14.29 19.46
N GLY A 104 5.06 13.03 19.05
CA GLY A 104 6.16 12.16 19.47
C GLY A 104 7.19 11.86 18.38
N MET A 105 7.02 12.39 17.17
CA MET A 105 7.85 11.98 16.02
C MET A 105 9.32 12.39 16.18
N LEU A 106 9.59 13.51 16.86
CA LEU A 106 10.95 14.04 17.10
C LEU A 106 11.57 13.59 18.42
N THR A 107 10.84 12.85 19.26
CA THR A 107 11.30 12.41 20.59
C THR A 107 11.43 10.90 20.68
N LYS A 108 10.50 10.15 20.07
CA LYS A 108 10.55 8.69 20.06
C LYS A 108 11.64 8.19 19.13
N ARG A 109 12.58 7.40 19.67
CA ARG A 109 13.71 6.83 18.92
C ARG A 109 13.27 6.17 17.60
N THR A 110 12.15 5.44 17.62
CA THR A 110 11.56 4.74 16.46
C THR A 110 11.35 5.64 15.25
N TYR A 111 11.08 6.93 15.45
CA TYR A 111 10.78 7.88 14.38
C TYR A 111 11.81 8.99 14.26
N LYS A 112 12.39 9.43 15.37
CA LYS A 112 13.38 10.50 15.41
C LYS A 112 14.60 10.16 14.55
N VAL A 113 15.19 8.98 14.76
CA VAL A 113 16.39 8.53 14.05
C VAL A 113 16.18 8.49 12.52
N PRO A 114 15.11 7.86 12.00
CA PRO A 114 14.88 7.88 10.56
C PRO A 114 14.57 9.28 10.01
N LEU A 115 13.82 10.11 10.73
CA LEU A 115 13.57 11.49 10.32
C LEU A 115 14.85 12.34 10.22
N GLU A 116 15.78 12.17 11.16
CA GLU A 116 17.10 12.83 11.16
C GLU A 116 17.98 12.36 9.98
N LYS A 117 17.85 11.11 9.55
CA LYS A 117 18.49 10.57 8.33
C LYS A 117 17.79 11.01 7.03
N GLY A 118 16.72 11.79 7.13
CA GLY A 118 15.94 12.22 5.97
C GLY A 118 15.04 11.14 5.39
N GLN A 119 14.79 10.01 6.09
CA GLN A 119 13.93 8.91 5.63
C GLN A 119 12.44 9.29 5.70
N ARG A 120 12.09 10.28 4.88
CA ARG A 120 10.74 10.86 4.74
C ARG A 120 10.14 10.32 3.46
N CYS A 121 8.89 9.86 3.54
CA CYS A 121 8.16 9.34 2.39
C CYS A 121 6.76 9.95 2.31
N VAL A 122 6.12 9.80 1.16
CA VAL A 122 4.71 10.10 0.95
C VAL A 122 3.99 8.80 0.59
N VAL A 123 3.10 8.37 1.47
CA VAL A 123 2.29 7.16 1.31
C VAL A 123 1.14 7.46 0.35
N LEU A 124 1.00 6.63 -0.68
CA LEU A 124 0.00 6.80 -1.72
C LEU A 124 -1.21 5.91 -1.45
N ALA A 125 -2.41 6.47 -1.64
CA ALA A 125 -3.66 5.74 -1.51
C ALA A 125 -4.74 6.40 -2.39
N ASP A 126 -5.76 5.65 -2.78
CA ASP A 126 -6.99 6.25 -3.32
C ASP A 126 -7.71 7.02 -2.22
N GLY A 127 -7.60 6.51 -0.98
CA GLY A 127 -8.17 7.07 0.23
C GLY A 127 -7.93 6.13 1.43
N PHE A 128 -8.42 6.54 2.60
CA PHE A 128 -8.34 5.75 3.82
C PHE A 128 -9.71 5.55 4.44
N PHE A 129 -9.84 4.49 5.24
CA PHE A 129 -11.05 4.25 6.01
C PHE A 129 -10.90 4.69 7.45
N GLU A 130 -12.00 5.18 8.02
CA GLU A 130 -12.11 5.40 9.45
C GLU A 130 -13.51 5.04 9.94
N TRP A 131 -13.59 4.61 11.20
CA TRP A 131 -14.81 4.07 11.80
C TRP A 131 -15.38 5.03 12.82
N LYS A 132 -16.50 5.67 12.48
CA LYS A 132 -17.27 6.47 13.44
C LYS A 132 -17.90 5.55 14.47
N ARG A 133 -17.60 5.78 15.75
CA ARG A 133 -18.27 5.09 16.86
C ARG A 133 -19.71 5.60 16.99
N THR A 134 -20.67 4.69 17.04
CA THR A 134 -22.06 4.98 17.41
C THR A 134 -22.36 4.35 18.77
N LYS A 135 -23.60 4.45 19.27
CA LYS A 135 -23.98 3.83 20.55
C LYS A 135 -23.81 2.31 20.53
N ASP A 136 -24.14 1.68 19.40
CA ASP A 136 -24.28 0.22 19.31
C ASP A 136 -23.28 -0.42 18.32
N ALA A 137 -22.64 0.37 17.46
CA ALA A 137 -21.81 -0.15 16.37
C ALA A 137 -20.72 0.83 15.93
N LYS A 138 -20.03 0.49 14.84
CA LYS A 138 -19.12 1.38 14.13
C LYS A 138 -19.57 1.52 12.67
N GLN A 139 -19.69 2.75 12.20
CA GLN A 139 -19.97 3.05 10.79
C GLN A 139 -18.65 3.35 10.07
N PRO A 140 -18.23 2.55 9.08
CA PRO A 140 -17.08 2.88 8.24
C PRO A 140 -17.40 4.02 7.27
N TYR A 141 -16.41 4.89 7.09
CA TYR A 141 -16.38 5.93 6.07
C TYR A 141 -15.13 5.74 5.21
N PHE A 142 -15.25 6.01 3.91
CA PHE A 142 -14.09 6.17 3.03
C PHE A 142 -13.82 7.65 2.85
N ILE A 143 -12.57 8.06 3.10
CA ILE A 143 -12.11 9.45 3.13
C ILE A 143 -10.99 9.61 2.10
N TYR A 144 -11.13 10.57 1.21
CA TYR A 144 -10.26 10.73 0.05
C TYR A 144 -10.09 12.21 -0.33
N PHE A 145 -9.16 12.46 -1.25
CA PHE A 145 -8.89 13.80 -1.72
C PHE A 145 -10.03 14.31 -2.64
N PRO A 146 -10.49 15.56 -2.48
CA PRO A 146 -11.52 16.10 -3.35
C PRO A 146 -11.09 16.12 -4.82
N HIS A 147 -12.00 15.73 -5.70
CA HIS A 147 -11.82 15.83 -7.14
C HIS A 147 -13.15 16.12 -7.82
N ASN A 148 -13.10 16.75 -8.99
CA ASN A 148 -14.27 16.87 -9.84
C ASN A 148 -14.51 15.53 -10.55
N PRO A 149 -15.69 14.90 -10.41
CA PRO A 149 -16.00 13.66 -11.10
C PRO A 149 -15.87 13.76 -12.63
N ASP A 150 -16.16 14.94 -13.20
CA ASP A 150 -16.09 15.17 -14.64
C ASP A 150 -14.65 15.16 -15.18
N ASP A 151 -13.65 15.40 -14.32
CA ASP A 151 -12.24 15.40 -14.70
C ASP A 151 -11.66 13.95 -14.76
N VAL A 152 -12.41 12.97 -14.23
CA VAL A 152 -11.96 11.58 -14.11
C VAL A 152 -12.53 10.74 -15.25
N LYS A 153 -11.66 10.30 -16.17
CA LYS A 153 -12.02 9.33 -17.21
C LYS A 153 -11.97 7.89 -16.65
N PRO A 154 -12.91 7.00 -17.04
CA PRO A 154 -12.84 5.58 -16.71
C PRO A 154 -11.51 5.00 -17.20
N GLN A 155 -10.76 4.37 -16.30
CA GLN A 155 -9.54 3.66 -16.68
C GLN A 155 -9.93 2.37 -17.39
N VAL A 156 -9.33 2.11 -18.56
CA VAL A 156 -9.48 0.83 -19.25
C VAL A 156 -8.87 -0.24 -18.34
N LYS A 157 -9.70 -1.17 -17.87
CA LYS A 157 -9.23 -2.30 -17.06
C LYS A 157 -8.35 -3.17 -17.94
N THR A 158 -7.05 -3.11 -17.76
CA THR A 158 -6.18 -4.22 -18.17
C THR A 158 -6.50 -5.37 -17.22
N GLU A 159 -7.32 -6.31 -17.69
CA GLU A 159 -7.56 -7.56 -16.96
C GLU A 159 -6.22 -8.29 -16.86
N VAL A 160 -5.60 -8.24 -15.69
CA VAL A 160 -4.54 -9.17 -15.34
C VAL A 160 -5.23 -10.47 -14.94
N ASP A 161 -5.22 -11.44 -15.86
CA ASP A 161 -5.78 -12.77 -15.65
C ASP A 161 -5.17 -13.43 -14.40
N PRO A 162 -5.97 -13.68 -13.34
CA PRO A 162 -5.49 -14.33 -12.12
C PRO A 162 -5.15 -15.83 -12.29
N GLN A 163 -5.42 -16.45 -13.45
CA GLN A 163 -5.36 -17.91 -13.63
C GLN A 163 -4.07 -18.48 -14.24
N SER A 164 -3.02 -17.69 -14.49
CA SER A 164 -1.76 -18.27 -15.01
C SER A 164 -0.81 -18.85 -13.95
N HIS A 165 -1.17 -18.85 -12.66
CA HIS A 165 -0.44 -19.60 -11.65
C HIS A 165 -0.93 -21.06 -11.60
N THR A 166 -0.38 -21.90 -12.47
CA THR A 166 -0.33 -23.34 -12.19
C THR A 166 0.39 -23.55 -10.87
N GLU A 167 -0.35 -23.98 -9.84
CA GLU A 167 0.19 -24.59 -8.64
C GLU A 167 1.10 -25.76 -9.06
N GLN A 168 2.41 -25.53 -9.06
CA GLN A 168 3.36 -26.64 -9.06
C GLN A 168 3.29 -27.28 -7.67
N LYS A 169 2.55 -28.39 -7.61
CA LYS A 169 2.58 -29.36 -6.52
C LYS A 169 4.05 -29.67 -6.18
N PRO A 170 4.45 -29.63 -4.90
CA PRO A 170 5.84 -29.91 -4.53
C PRO A 170 6.18 -31.36 -4.92
N GLU A 171 7.22 -31.51 -5.74
CA GLU A 171 7.79 -32.80 -6.10
C GLU A 171 8.26 -33.53 -4.83
N ARG A 172 7.96 -34.83 -4.76
CA ARG A 172 8.51 -35.72 -3.74
C ARG A 172 10.03 -35.70 -3.84
N LYS A 173 10.71 -35.41 -2.74
CA LYS A 173 12.14 -35.71 -2.60
C LYS A 173 12.36 -37.21 -2.84
N PRO A 174 13.36 -37.63 -3.64
CA PRO A 174 13.70 -39.03 -3.78
C PRO A 174 14.23 -39.60 -2.47
N ASP A 175 13.91 -40.86 -2.24
CA ASP A 175 14.33 -41.71 -1.12
C ASP A 175 15.86 -41.91 -1.13
N PRO A 176 16.58 -41.83 0.01
CA PRO A 176 18.04 -42.00 0.06
C PRO A 176 18.56 -43.42 -0.27
N SER A 177 17.68 -44.37 -0.62
CA SER A 177 18.05 -45.77 -0.82
C SER A 177 18.45 -46.19 -2.25
N GLU A 178 18.50 -45.26 -3.22
CA GLU A 178 18.89 -45.56 -4.62
C GLU A 178 20.25 -44.94 -5.04
N ALA A 179 21.26 -44.98 -4.17
CA ALA A 179 22.63 -44.65 -4.57
C ALA A 179 23.29 -45.83 -5.30
N LYS A 180 23.45 -45.73 -6.63
CA LYS A 180 24.41 -46.57 -7.38
C LYS A 180 25.82 -46.00 -7.22
N PRO A 181 26.87 -46.83 -7.09
CA PRO A 181 28.23 -46.36 -6.82
C PRO A 181 28.86 -45.70 -8.05
N GLU A 182 29.41 -44.50 -7.88
CA GLU A 182 30.27 -43.82 -8.85
C GLU A 182 31.60 -44.57 -9.02
N LEU A 183 31.97 -44.86 -10.27
CA LEU A 183 33.33 -45.27 -10.62
C LEU A 183 34.26 -44.05 -10.52
N LYS A 184 35.35 -44.19 -9.75
CA LYS A 184 36.46 -43.23 -9.73
C LYS A 184 37.27 -43.35 -11.03
N PRO A 185 37.64 -42.24 -11.69
CA PRO A 185 38.57 -42.30 -12.81
C PRO A 185 40.02 -42.52 -12.34
N ASP A 186 40.76 -43.26 -13.17
CA ASP A 186 42.15 -43.70 -13.03
C ASP A 186 43.14 -42.52 -13.13
N PRO A 187 44.10 -42.37 -12.18
CA PRO A 187 45.10 -41.31 -12.21
C PRO A 187 46.33 -41.75 -13.01
N SER A 188 46.19 -41.92 -14.33
CA SER A 188 47.35 -42.27 -15.17
C SER A 188 47.29 -41.74 -16.60
N GLU A 189 46.81 -40.51 -16.82
CA GLU A 189 46.99 -39.83 -18.12
C GLU A 189 47.15 -38.31 -17.94
N PHE A 190 48.33 -37.91 -17.45
CA PHE A 190 48.81 -36.52 -17.53
C PHE A 190 49.99 -36.47 -18.50
N LYS A 191 49.79 -35.81 -19.65
CA LYS A 191 50.86 -35.22 -20.45
C LYS A 191 50.53 -33.74 -20.68
N PRO A 192 51.47 -32.81 -20.42
CA PRO A 192 51.22 -31.40 -20.60
C PRO A 192 51.56 -31.00 -22.03
N GLU A 193 50.57 -30.51 -22.79
CA GLU A 193 50.83 -29.83 -24.05
C GLU A 193 50.57 -28.33 -23.91
N LEU A 194 51.66 -27.60 -24.13
CA LEU A 194 51.80 -26.16 -24.20
C LEU A 194 50.90 -25.59 -25.31
N LYS A 195 49.83 -24.88 -24.95
CA LYS A 195 49.04 -24.11 -25.93
C LYS A 195 49.54 -22.67 -25.97
N THR A 196 50.15 -22.37 -27.10
CA THR A 196 50.51 -21.06 -27.63
C THR A 196 49.39 -20.02 -27.45
N GLU A 197 49.77 -18.83 -27.00
CA GLU A 197 48.94 -17.62 -27.01
C GLU A 197 48.46 -17.32 -28.44
N ILE A 198 47.15 -17.45 -28.65
CA ILE A 198 46.47 -16.88 -29.82
C ILE A 198 45.96 -15.51 -29.38
N LYS A 199 46.60 -14.44 -29.84
CA LYS A 199 46.04 -13.10 -29.76
C LYS A 199 44.80 -13.04 -30.67
N PRO A 200 43.64 -12.55 -30.21
CA PRO A 200 42.46 -12.44 -31.06
C PRO A 200 42.69 -11.43 -32.21
N ASP A 201 42.22 -11.80 -33.40
CA ASP A 201 42.18 -10.95 -34.61
C ASP A 201 41.35 -9.68 -34.30
N PRO A 202 41.82 -8.46 -34.65
CA PRO A 202 41.11 -7.21 -34.40
C PRO A 202 39.73 -7.07 -35.09
N ARG A 203 39.26 -8.07 -35.83
CA ARG A 203 37.99 -8.06 -36.57
C ARG A 203 36.89 -8.95 -35.99
N ASP A 204 37.14 -9.62 -34.86
CA ASP A 204 36.14 -10.45 -34.15
C ASP A 204 35.56 -9.79 -32.87
N MET A 205 35.76 -8.48 -32.68
CA MET A 205 35.26 -7.74 -31.51
C MET A 205 33.80 -7.25 -31.62
N ASP A 206 33.05 -7.64 -32.67
CA ASP A 206 31.74 -7.03 -32.95
C ASP A 206 30.53 -7.99 -32.83
N LYS A 207 30.66 -9.14 -32.14
CA LYS A 207 29.53 -10.09 -31.97
C LYS A 207 29.28 -10.61 -30.55
N MET A 208 29.89 -10.03 -29.52
CA MET A 208 29.52 -10.29 -28.12
C MET A 208 29.27 -8.99 -27.36
N ALA A 209 28.32 -8.21 -27.87
CA ALA A 209 27.65 -7.15 -27.14
C ALA A 209 26.17 -7.18 -27.53
N VAL A 210 25.45 -8.20 -27.07
CA VAL A 210 23.98 -8.09 -26.94
C VAL A 210 23.72 -7.32 -25.63
N GLY A 211 24.22 -6.08 -25.59
CA GLY A 211 23.52 -5.04 -24.87
C GLY A 211 22.33 -4.71 -25.75
N GLN A 212 21.12 -4.96 -25.26
CA GLN A 212 19.93 -4.42 -25.87
C GLN A 212 20.13 -2.90 -25.99
N LYS A 213 20.45 -2.45 -27.19
CA LYS A 213 20.16 -1.09 -27.64
C LYS A 213 18.68 -0.90 -27.38
N ILE A 214 18.37 -0.21 -26.29
CA ILE A 214 17.08 0.44 -26.13
C ILE A 214 17.10 1.53 -27.21
N SER A 215 16.52 1.19 -28.37
CA SER A 215 16.12 2.20 -29.33
C SER A 215 15.24 3.21 -28.60
N GLU A 216 15.51 4.49 -28.81
CA GLU A 216 14.68 5.65 -28.39
C GLU A 216 13.30 5.67 -29.07
N GLU A 217 12.72 4.50 -29.33
CA GLU A 217 11.41 4.28 -29.92
C GLU A 217 10.64 3.31 -29.04
N GLN A 218 10.17 3.83 -27.90
CA GLN A 218 8.91 3.47 -27.25
C GLN A 218 8.68 4.43 -26.07
N THR A 219 8.75 5.74 -26.32
CA THR A 219 8.05 6.71 -25.48
C THR A 219 6.56 6.50 -25.72
N GLY A 220 5.96 5.59 -24.96
CA GLY A 220 4.50 5.52 -24.85
C GLY A 220 4.00 6.93 -24.57
N GLU A 221 3.09 7.39 -25.41
CA GLU A 221 2.68 8.79 -25.52
C GLU A 221 2.45 9.46 -24.17
N ASP A 222 2.79 10.75 -24.11
CA ASP A 222 2.63 11.68 -23.01
C ASP A 222 1.17 11.97 -22.67
N GLU A 223 0.36 10.94 -22.51
CA GLU A 223 -1.02 11.08 -22.08
C GLU A 223 -1.07 11.64 -20.66
N GLU A 224 -1.79 12.75 -20.53
CA GLU A 224 -2.13 13.36 -19.25
C GLU A 224 -2.91 12.36 -18.39
N TRP A 225 -2.56 12.25 -17.11
CA TRP A 225 -3.27 11.37 -16.19
C TRP A 225 -4.68 11.91 -15.97
N HIS A 226 -5.69 11.15 -16.42
CA HIS A 226 -7.09 11.49 -16.26
C HIS A 226 -7.82 10.59 -15.24
N GLY A 227 -7.08 9.84 -14.41
CA GLY A 227 -7.67 9.02 -13.36
C GLY A 227 -7.87 9.80 -12.06
N LYS A 228 -8.41 9.13 -11.03
CA LYS A 228 -8.60 9.75 -9.71
C LYS A 228 -7.25 10.21 -9.15
N PRO A 229 -7.15 11.40 -8.54
CA PRO A 229 -5.94 11.81 -7.85
C PRO A 229 -5.72 10.93 -6.62
N LEU A 230 -4.47 10.51 -6.40
CA LEU A 230 -4.08 9.78 -5.20
C LEU A 230 -3.99 10.73 -4.00
N LEU A 231 -4.53 10.29 -2.87
CA LEU A 231 -4.24 10.86 -1.57
C LEU A 231 -2.77 10.65 -1.22
N LYS A 232 -2.07 11.74 -0.89
CA LYS A 232 -0.66 11.78 -0.53
C LYS A 232 -0.51 12.01 0.97
N MET A 233 -0.20 10.98 1.74
CA MET A 233 -0.06 11.08 3.21
C MET A 233 1.40 11.15 3.63
N ALA A 234 1.74 12.01 4.59
CA ALA A 234 3.08 12.09 5.14
C ALA A 234 3.47 10.80 5.86
N GLY A 235 4.66 10.28 5.57
CA GLY A 235 5.22 9.10 6.22
C GLY A 235 6.69 9.26 6.60
N VAL A 236 7.11 8.41 7.53
CA VAL A 236 8.51 8.16 7.89
C VAL A 236 8.81 6.69 7.59
N PHE A 237 9.98 6.40 7.03
CA PHE A 237 10.38 5.02 6.74
C PHE A 237 11.69 4.64 7.42
N GLU A 238 11.96 3.34 7.53
CA GLU A 238 13.22 2.78 8.01
C GLU A 238 13.58 1.57 7.16
N VAL A 239 14.90 1.31 7.05
CA VAL A 239 15.45 0.13 6.38
C VAL A 239 16.00 -0.82 7.44
N TRP A 240 15.30 -1.92 7.66
CA TRP A 240 15.71 -2.95 8.59
C TRP A 240 16.44 -4.08 7.86
N HIS A 241 17.57 -4.53 8.41
CA HIS A 241 18.34 -5.64 7.86
C HIS A 241 18.15 -6.86 8.77
N PRO A 242 17.71 -8.01 8.22
CA PRO A 242 17.58 -9.22 9.01
C PRO A 242 18.91 -9.61 9.68
N PRO A 243 18.93 -9.90 11.00
CA PRO A 243 20.15 -10.32 11.70
C PRO A 243 20.79 -11.58 11.12
N ASP A 244 19.96 -12.50 10.60
CA ASP A 244 20.40 -13.78 10.03
C ASP A 244 20.79 -13.67 8.54
N GLY A 245 20.85 -12.45 8.01
CA GLY A 245 21.08 -12.19 6.59
C GLY A 245 19.79 -12.26 5.74
N GLY A 246 19.89 -11.72 4.53
CA GLY A 246 18.77 -11.63 3.59
C GLY A 246 18.55 -10.21 3.06
N PRO A 247 17.54 -10.03 2.18
CA PRO A 247 17.23 -8.73 1.62
C PRO A 247 16.73 -7.75 2.70
N PRO A 248 17.07 -6.45 2.59
CA PRO A 248 16.58 -5.45 3.54
C PRO A 248 15.06 -5.26 3.43
N LEU A 249 14.43 -4.91 4.53
CA LEU A 249 13.01 -4.58 4.61
C LEU A 249 12.82 -3.08 4.72
N TYR A 250 12.16 -2.51 3.71
CA TYR A 250 11.71 -1.12 3.77
C TYR A 250 10.33 -1.08 4.38
N SER A 251 10.15 -0.28 5.42
CA SER A 251 8.90 -0.21 6.16
C SER A 251 8.62 1.21 6.63
N TYR A 252 7.34 1.57 6.74
CA TYR A 252 6.94 2.94 7.03
C TYR A 252 5.83 3.06 8.08
N SER A 253 5.71 4.26 8.65
CA SER A 253 4.59 4.69 9.50
C SER A 253 3.93 5.93 8.90
N VAL A 254 2.59 5.96 8.90
CA VAL A 254 1.84 7.17 8.51
C VAL A 254 1.87 8.19 9.65
N ILE A 255 2.23 9.43 9.37
CA ILE A 255 2.21 10.50 10.36
C ILE A 255 0.77 10.98 10.59
N THR A 256 0.38 11.09 11.85
CA THR A 256 -0.96 11.48 12.28
C THR A 256 -0.93 12.69 13.19
N VAL A 257 -1.96 13.52 13.07
CA VAL A 257 -2.22 14.73 13.87
C VAL A 257 -3.63 14.64 14.48
N ASP A 258 -3.97 15.60 15.33
CA ASP A 258 -5.37 15.78 15.75
C ASP A 258 -6.26 16.06 14.55
N ALA A 259 -7.48 15.54 14.59
CA ALA A 259 -8.43 15.69 13.50
C ALA A 259 -8.90 17.14 13.34
N SER A 260 -9.01 17.59 12.09
CA SER A 260 -9.70 18.82 11.73
C SER A 260 -11.19 18.79 12.14
N PRO A 261 -11.87 19.94 12.26
CA PRO A 261 -13.33 19.98 12.43
C PRO A 261 -14.10 19.14 11.41
N ALA A 262 -13.60 19.07 10.16
CA ALA A 262 -14.19 18.23 9.11
C ALA A 262 -14.19 16.72 9.42
N MET A 263 -13.26 16.25 10.26
CA MET A 263 -13.03 14.82 10.53
C MET A 263 -13.30 14.42 11.99
N SER A 264 -13.22 15.37 12.93
CA SER A 264 -13.24 15.12 14.38
C SER A 264 -14.51 14.41 14.88
N TRP A 265 -15.64 14.58 14.18
CA TRP A 265 -16.90 13.90 14.47
C TRP A 265 -16.91 12.40 14.09
N ILE A 266 -15.96 11.95 13.27
CA ILE A 266 -15.71 10.53 12.96
C ILE A 266 -14.66 9.99 13.93
N HIS A 267 -13.52 10.66 14.05
CA HIS A 267 -12.40 10.22 14.88
C HIS A 267 -11.52 11.41 15.30
N HIS A 268 -10.90 11.36 16.48
CA HIS A 268 -10.07 12.44 17.04
C HIS A 268 -8.67 12.59 16.39
N ARG A 269 -8.34 11.78 15.38
CA ARG A 269 -7.01 11.75 14.72
C ARG A 269 -7.18 11.51 13.25
N MET A 270 -6.32 12.12 12.45
CA MET A 270 -6.28 11.92 11.01
C MET A 270 -4.83 11.81 10.50
N PRO A 271 -4.59 11.18 9.33
CA PRO A 271 -3.30 11.28 8.66
C PRO A 271 -3.04 12.72 8.21
N VAL A 272 -1.77 13.11 8.14
CA VAL A 272 -1.36 14.36 7.49
C VAL A 272 -1.45 14.16 5.97
N SER A 273 -2.36 14.86 5.31
CA SER A 273 -2.44 14.90 3.85
C SER A 273 -1.60 16.07 3.33
N MET A 274 -0.67 15.79 2.43
CA MET A 274 0.23 16.76 1.79
C MET A 274 -0.33 17.28 0.46
N THR A 275 -1.65 17.22 0.33
CA THR A 275 -2.33 17.64 -0.90
C THR A 275 -2.96 18.99 -0.61
N SER A 276 -2.22 20.06 -0.90
CA SER A 276 -2.72 21.43 -0.81
C SER A 276 -3.59 21.74 -2.04
N CYS A 277 -4.91 21.78 -1.84
CA CYS A 277 -5.75 22.56 -2.74
C CYS A 277 -5.39 24.02 -2.53
N MET A 278 -4.80 24.70 -3.52
CA MET A 278 -5.13 26.11 -3.65
C MET A 278 -6.55 26.20 -4.22
N GLU A 279 -7.38 27.07 -3.66
CA GLU A 279 -8.52 27.62 -4.38
C GLU A 279 -7.98 28.20 -5.70
N ASN A 280 -8.12 27.46 -6.78
CA ASN A 280 -7.92 28.04 -8.09
C ASN A 280 -9.02 29.08 -8.29
N LYS A 281 -8.65 30.35 -8.38
CA LYS A 281 -9.48 31.44 -8.94
C LYS A 281 -9.84 31.24 -10.43
N HIS A 282 -9.65 30.04 -10.98
CA HIS A 282 -10.02 29.69 -12.34
C HIS A 282 -11.21 28.71 -12.34
N PRO A 283 -12.40 29.15 -12.82
CA PRO A 283 -13.64 28.38 -12.72
C PRO A 283 -13.75 27.16 -13.66
N LYS A 284 -12.68 26.76 -14.37
CA LYS A 284 -12.71 25.70 -15.40
C LYS A 284 -11.42 24.86 -15.52
N GLY A 285 -10.55 24.85 -14.50
CA GLY A 285 -9.32 24.02 -14.51
C GLY A 285 -9.33 22.98 -13.39
N PRO A 286 -8.65 21.84 -13.55
CA PRO A 286 -8.53 20.85 -12.48
C PRO A 286 -7.90 21.52 -11.25
N PHE A 287 -8.27 21.05 -10.05
CA PHE A 287 -7.63 21.47 -8.80
C PHE A 287 -6.11 21.33 -8.95
N LEU A 288 -5.39 22.46 -9.03
CA LEU A 288 -3.92 22.45 -9.06
C LEU A 288 -3.45 22.19 -7.63
N THR A 289 -3.17 20.93 -7.32
CA THR A 289 -2.48 20.58 -6.08
C THR A 289 -1.07 21.14 -6.16
N THR A 290 -0.65 22.01 -5.24
CA THR A 290 0.75 22.44 -5.26
C THR A 290 1.61 21.29 -4.76
N ASP A 291 2.46 20.77 -5.65
CA ASP A 291 3.40 19.70 -5.34
C ASP A 291 4.53 20.15 -4.38
N GLU A 292 4.48 21.40 -3.91
CA GLU A 292 5.46 22.03 -3.03
C GLU A 292 5.53 21.35 -1.66
N GLU A 293 4.42 20.99 -1.03
CA GLU A 293 4.46 20.33 0.29
C GLU A 293 5.07 18.94 0.21
N VAL A 294 4.70 18.19 -0.84
CA VAL A 294 5.29 16.89 -1.17
C VAL A 294 6.79 17.04 -1.44
N ARG A 295 7.18 18.01 -2.27
CA ARG A 295 8.58 18.30 -2.59
C ARG A 295 9.38 18.64 -1.34
N ASP A 296 8.91 19.59 -0.53
CA ASP A 296 9.62 20.04 0.66
C ASP A 296 9.70 18.92 1.71
N TRP A 297 8.70 18.03 1.77
CA TRP A 297 8.77 16.83 2.58
C TRP A 297 9.78 15.81 2.04
N LEU A 298 9.84 15.53 0.74
CA LEU A 298 10.73 14.51 0.21
C LEU A 298 12.19 14.97 0.09
N GLU A 299 12.44 16.25 -0.15
CA GLU A 299 13.77 16.78 -0.48
C GLU A 299 14.64 17.02 0.76
N PHE A 300 15.12 15.94 1.38
CA PHE A 300 15.82 16.00 2.66
C PHE A 300 17.21 16.61 2.63
N SER A 301 17.89 16.66 1.48
CA SER A 301 19.20 17.31 1.40
C SER A 301 19.11 18.83 1.37
N GLU A 302 18.01 19.39 0.81
CA GLU A 302 17.81 20.84 0.67
C GLU A 302 16.84 21.40 1.72
N VAL A 303 15.95 20.58 2.26
CA VAL A 303 14.92 20.98 3.21
C VAL A 303 15.19 20.35 4.57
N PRO A 304 15.70 21.14 5.53
CA PRO A 304 15.91 20.67 6.90
C PRO A 304 14.60 20.16 7.52
N LEU A 305 14.72 19.19 8.41
CA LEU A 305 13.57 18.58 9.09
C LEU A 305 12.71 19.64 9.82
N SER A 306 13.32 20.68 10.39
CA SER A 306 12.60 21.78 11.05
C SER A 306 11.70 22.60 10.10
N LYS A 307 12.09 22.72 8.83
CA LYS A 307 11.26 23.35 7.79
C LYS A 307 10.19 22.38 7.31
N ALA A 308 10.56 21.14 6.98
CA ALA A 308 9.62 20.12 6.52
C ALA A 308 8.50 19.83 7.55
N ALA A 309 8.84 19.83 8.84
CA ALA A 309 7.89 19.62 9.92
C ALA A 309 6.78 20.68 10.01
N LYS A 310 6.97 21.88 9.44
CA LYS A 310 5.92 22.92 9.37
C LYS A 310 4.74 22.50 8.49
N SER A 311 4.97 21.57 7.56
CA SER A 311 3.91 21.01 6.72
C SER A 311 3.03 19.99 7.45
N ILE A 312 3.44 19.52 8.64
CA ILE A 312 2.70 18.54 9.44
C ILE A 312 1.58 19.25 10.21
N ARG A 313 0.39 19.28 9.61
CA ARG A 313 -0.82 19.91 10.17
C ARG A 313 -2.08 19.21 9.68
N PRO A 314 -3.23 19.36 10.36
CA PRO A 314 -4.48 18.82 9.87
C PRO A 314 -4.90 19.47 8.56
N THR A 315 -5.56 18.69 7.70
CA THR A 315 -6.12 19.15 6.44
C THR A 315 -7.63 19.32 6.59
N GLU A 316 -8.18 20.44 6.13
CA GLU A 316 -9.63 20.67 6.09
C GLU A 316 -10.26 20.14 4.80
N THR A 317 -9.48 20.10 3.73
CA THR A 317 -9.92 19.75 2.38
C THR A 317 -9.95 18.23 2.17
N ILE A 318 -11.03 17.60 2.63
CA ILE A 318 -11.30 16.17 2.47
C ILE A 318 -12.72 15.94 1.96
N GLN A 319 -12.91 14.90 1.15
CA GLN A 319 -14.22 14.35 0.82
C GLN A 319 -14.38 12.99 1.50
N MET A 320 -15.63 12.62 1.78
CA MET A 320 -15.93 11.33 2.38
C MET A 320 -17.36 10.90 2.11
N HIS A 321 -17.59 9.60 2.16
CA HIS A 321 -18.93 9.00 2.16
C HIS A 321 -18.96 7.75 3.04
N MET A 322 -20.16 7.37 3.48
CA MET A 322 -20.38 6.10 4.19
C MET A 322 -20.12 4.93 3.25
N VAL A 323 -19.51 3.86 3.76
CA VAL A 323 -19.34 2.59 3.03
C VAL A 323 -19.99 1.44 3.78
N SER A 324 -20.13 0.30 3.11
CA SER A 324 -20.69 -0.93 3.68
C SER A 324 -19.77 -1.52 4.77
N SER A 325 -20.34 -2.29 5.70
CA SER A 325 -19.58 -3.04 6.70
C SER A 325 -18.73 -4.17 6.10
N ILE A 326 -18.86 -4.47 4.81
CA ILE A 326 -18.01 -5.44 4.10
C ILE A 326 -16.52 -5.13 4.28
N VAL A 327 -16.15 -3.85 4.35
CA VAL A 327 -14.76 -3.43 4.55
C VAL A 327 -14.20 -3.89 5.90
N ASN A 328 -15.04 -4.16 6.91
CA ASN A 328 -14.56 -4.54 8.26
C ASN A 328 -13.63 -5.75 8.23
N ASN A 329 -13.95 -6.76 7.40
CA ASN A 329 -13.08 -7.91 7.18
C ASN A 329 -12.02 -7.56 6.12
N SER A 330 -10.76 -7.49 6.54
CA SER A 330 -9.63 -7.14 5.67
C SER A 330 -9.40 -8.13 4.52
N ARG A 331 -9.99 -9.33 4.56
CA ARG A 331 -9.94 -10.30 3.46
C ARG A 331 -10.82 -9.91 2.28
N ASN A 332 -11.81 -9.05 2.47
CA ASN A 332 -12.68 -8.58 1.39
C ASN A 332 -11.94 -7.50 0.59
N LYS A 333 -11.64 -7.77 -0.68
CA LYS A 333 -10.86 -6.88 -1.57
C LYS A 333 -11.68 -6.26 -2.72
N SER A 334 -13.00 -6.42 -2.69
CA SER A 334 -13.91 -6.02 -3.77
C SER A 334 -14.13 -4.50 -3.85
N PRO A 335 -14.53 -3.97 -5.02
CA PRO A 335 -14.92 -2.57 -5.19
C PRO A 335 -15.97 -2.07 -4.19
N GLU A 336 -16.88 -2.95 -3.75
CA GLU A 336 -17.91 -2.65 -2.74
C GLU A 336 -17.33 -2.11 -1.41
N CYS A 337 -16.04 -2.30 -1.15
CA CYS A 337 -15.39 -1.74 0.04
C CYS A 337 -15.34 -0.20 0.01
N VAL A 338 -15.23 0.41 -1.17
CA VAL A 338 -15.08 1.87 -1.35
C VAL A 338 -16.32 2.53 -1.96
N GLU A 339 -17.36 1.76 -2.28
CA GLU A 339 -18.56 2.30 -2.89
C GLU A 339 -19.45 3.01 -1.86
N PRO A 340 -20.09 4.14 -2.24
CA PRO A 340 -21.06 4.81 -1.38
C PRO A 340 -22.17 3.86 -0.94
N TYR A 341 -22.43 3.85 0.36
CA TYR A 341 -23.46 3.03 0.98
C TYR A 341 -24.57 3.89 1.57
N ASN A 342 -25.81 3.63 1.15
CA ASN A 342 -27.00 4.23 1.75
C ASN A 342 -27.74 3.20 2.63
N PRO A 343 -27.72 3.34 3.97
CA PRO A 343 -28.40 2.42 4.88
C PRO A 343 -29.91 2.27 4.62
N LYS A 344 -30.55 3.28 4.01
CA LYS A 344 -32.00 3.30 3.75
C LYS A 344 -32.41 2.52 2.50
N GLU A 345 -31.49 2.26 1.58
CA GLU A 345 -31.76 1.59 0.30
C GLU A 345 -31.54 0.08 0.33
N VAL A 346 -31.00 -0.46 1.43
CA VAL A 346 -30.84 -1.90 1.60
C VAL A 346 -32.22 -2.55 1.72
N LYS A 347 -32.75 -3.01 0.57
CA LYS A 347 -33.88 -3.94 0.53
C LYS A 347 -33.54 -5.11 1.44
N LYS A 348 -34.42 -5.39 2.41
CA LYS A 348 -34.34 -6.58 3.28
C LYS A 348 -34.09 -7.79 2.38
N SER A 349 -32.87 -8.31 2.36
CA SER A 349 -32.55 -9.46 1.51
C SER A 349 -33.27 -10.69 2.05
N ALA A 350 -33.59 -11.65 1.18
CA ALA A 350 -34.30 -12.88 1.53
C ALA A 350 -33.62 -13.69 2.66
N SER A 351 -32.31 -13.53 2.88
CA SER A 351 -31.59 -14.18 3.98
C SER A 351 -31.96 -13.65 5.37
N SER A 352 -32.34 -12.36 5.48
CA SER A 352 -32.87 -11.79 6.73
C SER A 352 -34.23 -12.38 7.12
N ASN A 353 -35.07 -12.70 6.13
CA ASN A 353 -36.35 -13.38 6.37
C ASN A 353 -36.17 -14.86 6.71
N LEU A 354 -35.16 -15.53 6.11
CA LEU A 354 -34.89 -16.94 6.38
C LEU A 354 -34.42 -17.15 7.83
N MET A 355 -33.50 -16.29 8.32
CA MET A 355 -33.00 -16.32 9.70
C MET A 355 -34.13 -16.00 10.72
N MET A 356 -35.02 -15.05 10.39
CA MET A 356 -36.21 -14.76 11.21
C MET A 356 -37.25 -15.89 11.19
N SER A 357 -37.41 -16.61 10.06
CA SER A 357 -38.31 -17.78 9.99
C SER A 357 -37.79 -18.99 10.78
N TRP A 358 -36.47 -19.10 10.92
CA TRP A 358 -35.85 -20.17 11.70
C TRP A 358 -35.95 -19.91 13.21
N LEU A 359 -35.76 -18.65 13.65
CA LEU A 359 -35.94 -18.22 15.04
C LEU A 359 -37.39 -18.33 15.53
N SER A 360 -38.36 -18.13 14.63
CA SER A 360 -39.80 -18.21 14.96
C SER A 360 -40.35 -19.64 14.99
N LYS A 361 -39.68 -20.61 14.36
CA LYS A 361 -40.06 -22.04 14.40
C LYS A 361 -39.81 -22.73 15.74
N GLY A 362 -39.11 -22.08 16.68
CA GLY A 362 -38.79 -22.63 18.01
C GLY A 362 -39.83 -22.41 19.11
N LYS A 363 -40.92 -21.66 18.86
CA LYS A 363 -42.00 -21.45 19.85
C LYS A 363 -43.29 -22.11 19.37
N LYS A 364 -43.46 -23.40 19.64
CA LYS A 364 -44.77 -24.04 19.65
C LYS A 364 -45.35 -23.97 21.07
N SER A 365 -46.53 -23.36 21.13
CA SER A 365 -47.41 -23.11 22.25
C SER A 365 -47.75 -24.36 23.07
N THR A 366 -47.66 -24.26 24.40
CA THR A 366 -48.55 -24.99 25.31
C THR A 366 -49.74 -24.06 25.58
N SER A 367 -50.84 -24.28 24.88
CA SER A 367 -52.13 -23.65 25.16
C SER A 367 -52.79 -24.34 26.35
N ASP A 368 -53.31 -23.50 27.25
CA ASP A 368 -54.31 -23.82 28.27
C ASP A 368 -55.41 -24.73 27.72
N ASP A 369 -55.80 -25.72 28.53
CA ASP A 369 -57.10 -26.36 28.43
C ASP A 369 -57.69 -26.43 29.84
N SER A 370 -58.78 -25.68 30.05
CA SER A 370 -59.73 -25.88 31.14
C SER A 370 -61.09 -26.11 30.48
N PRO A 371 -61.88 -27.09 30.94
CA PRO A 371 -63.05 -26.66 31.71
C PRO A 371 -63.52 -27.61 32.83
N ASP A 372 -64.17 -26.96 33.81
CA ASP A 372 -65.35 -27.35 34.57
C ASP A 372 -65.43 -28.58 35.52
N ALA A 373 -65.74 -28.22 36.77
CA ALA A 373 -66.87 -28.69 37.57
C ALA A 373 -66.84 -30.07 38.26
N LYS A 374 -66.94 -29.96 39.59
CA LYS A 374 -67.75 -30.74 40.56
C LYS A 374 -67.13 -31.98 41.22
N LYS A 375 -67.09 -31.81 42.56
CA LYS A 375 -67.52 -32.71 43.65
C LYS A 375 -66.47 -33.63 44.30
N LYS A 376 -66.34 -33.32 45.61
CA LYS A 376 -66.47 -34.22 46.78
C LYS A 376 -65.19 -34.91 47.33
N LYS A 377 -64.92 -34.50 48.57
CA LYS A 377 -64.84 -35.30 49.82
C LYS A 377 -63.46 -35.74 50.32
N LEU A 378 -63.24 -35.35 51.60
CA LEU A 378 -62.49 -36.01 52.69
C LEU A 378 -60.98 -36.18 52.45
N ASN A 379 -60.07 -35.89 53.38
CA ASN A 379 -60.11 -35.55 54.81
C ASN A 379 -58.91 -34.64 55.11
#